data_AF-A0A957CJN1-F1
#
_entry.id   AF-A0A957CJN1-F1
#
_cell.length_a   1.000
_cell.length_b   1.000
_cell.length_c   1.000
_cell.angle_alpha   90.00
_cell.angle_beta   90.00
_cell.angle_gamma   90.00
#
_symmetry.space_group_name_H-M   'P 1'
#
loop_
_entity.id
_entity.type
_entity.pdbx_description
1 polymer ?
#
loop_
_entity_poly.entity_id
_entity_poly.type
_entity_poly.pdbx_seq_one_letter_code
_entity_poly.pdbx_strand_id
1 'polypeptide(L)'
;MNLPDKFYDAYIFDLDGTVYLGDALLPTAGETITRLRKMGKRTVFLSNNPTRTREQYAARLTKLGLPTPAADVVNSSFVMV
;
A
#
# COMPACT_ATOMS: atom_id res chain seq x y z
N MET A 1 -17.99 9.92 -8.10
CA MET A 1 -16.66 10.30 -7.56
C MET A 1 -16.01 11.23 -8.54
N ASN A 2 -15.56 12.41 -8.10
CA ASN A 2 -14.75 13.28 -8.94
C ASN A 2 -13.36 12.67 -9.07
N LEU A 3 -12.87 12.55 -10.30
CA LEU A 3 -11.50 12.12 -10.54
C LEU A 3 -10.56 13.31 -10.29
N PRO A 4 -9.31 13.06 -9.87
CA PRO A 4 -8.32 14.12 -9.80
C PRO A 4 -7.99 14.62 -11.21
N ASP A 5 -7.81 15.93 -11.36
CA ASP A 5 -7.45 16.56 -12.65
C ASP A 5 -6.00 16.25 -13.07
N LYS A 6 -5.20 15.67 -12.17
CA LYS A 6 -3.81 15.31 -12.39
C LYS A 6 -3.48 13.98 -11.72
N PHE A 7 -2.71 13.16 -12.43
CA PHE A 7 -2.09 11.96 -11.88
C PHE A 7 -0.59 12.17 -11.70
N TYR A 8 -0.02 11.53 -10.69
CA TYR A 8 1.42 11.50 -10.44
C TYR A 8 2.02 10.20 -10.94
N ASP A 9 3.34 10.13 -11.07
CA ASP A 9 4.04 8.91 -11.49
C ASP A 9 4.10 7.86 -10.38
N ALA A 10 4.05 8.30 -9.12
CA ALA A 10 4.07 7.44 -7.96
C ALA A 10 3.09 7.89 -6.86
N TYR A 11 2.63 6.93 -6.08
CA TYR A 11 1.75 7.10 -4.93
C TYR A 11 2.30 6.32 -3.74
N ILE A 12 2.33 6.95 -2.58
CA ILE A 12 2.69 6.33 -1.31
C ILE A 12 1.42 6.24 -0.46
N PHE A 13 1.09 5.04 -0.02
CA PHE A 13 -0.09 4.77 0.79
C PHE A 13 0.33 4.45 2.22
N ASP A 14 -0.26 5.15 3.17
CA ASP A 14 -0.34 4.66 4.54
C ASP A 14 -1.12 3.33 4.59
N LEU A 15 -0.97 2.55 5.65
CA LEU A 15 -1.58 1.22 5.78
C LEU A 15 -2.82 1.21 6.68
N ASP A 16 -2.63 1.35 7.99
CA ASP A 16 -3.66 1.17 9.00
C ASP A 16 -4.66 2.35 8.98
N GLY A 17 -5.91 2.08 8.60
CA GLY A 17 -6.94 3.12 8.45
C GLY A 17 -6.97 3.80 7.07
N THR A 18 -6.03 3.45 6.18
CA THR A 18 -5.97 3.96 4.79
C THR A 18 -6.19 2.86 3.76
N VAL A 19 -5.43 1.74 3.85
CA VAL A 19 -5.56 0.59 2.94
C VAL A 19 -6.42 -0.51 3.54
N TYR A 20 -6.27 -0.76 4.83
CA TYR A 20 -7.00 -1.81 5.54
C TYR A 20 -7.40 -1.36 6.95
N LEU A 21 -8.38 -2.05 7.51
CA LEU A 21 -8.74 -1.96 8.93
C LEU A 21 -8.98 -3.38 9.45
N GLY A 22 -8.24 -3.78 10.49
CA GLY A 22 -8.25 -5.18 10.94
C GLY A 22 -7.82 -6.13 9.82
N ASP A 23 -8.59 -7.17 9.56
CA ASP A 23 -8.28 -8.21 8.55
C ASP A 23 -9.00 -8.03 7.21
N ALA A 24 -9.39 -6.79 6.88
CA ALA A 24 -10.07 -6.46 5.62
C ALA A 24 -9.50 -5.19 4.97
N LEU A 25 -9.45 -5.18 3.64
CA LEU A 25 -9.22 -3.93 2.90
C LEU A 25 -10.38 -2.96 3.15
N LEU A 26 -10.06 -1.67 3.22
CA LEU A 26 -11.08 -0.64 3.21
C LEU A 26 -11.82 -0.62 1.85
N PRO A 27 -13.10 -0.21 1.83
CA PRO A 27 -13.88 -0.13 0.60
C PRO A 27 -13.11 0.66 -0.48
N THR A 28 -13.10 0.14 -1.71
CA THR A 28 -12.43 0.73 -2.88
C THR A 28 -10.90 0.84 -2.83
N ALA A 29 -10.23 0.60 -1.69
CA ALA A 29 -8.78 0.76 -1.57
C ALA A 29 -8.02 -0.18 -2.53
N GLY A 30 -8.36 -1.47 -2.50
CA GLY A 30 -7.75 -2.47 -3.40
C GLY A 30 -8.01 -2.18 -4.88
N GLU A 31 -9.23 -1.78 -5.24
CA GLU A 31 -9.59 -1.41 -6.61
C GLU A 31 -8.82 -0.17 -7.08
N THR A 32 -8.76 0.87 -6.26
CA THR A 32 -8.07 2.12 -6.55
C THR A 32 -6.59 1.90 -6.79
N ILE A 33 -5.92 1.16 -5.89
CA ILE A 33 -4.49 0.85 -6.01
C ILE A 33 -4.23 -0.01 -7.25
N THR A 34 -5.08 -1.01 -7.50
CA THR A 34 -4.99 -1.85 -8.70
C THR A 34 -5.16 -1.03 -9.97
N ARG A 35 -6.08 -0.07 -9.99
CA ARG A 35 -6.29 0.85 -11.12
C ARG A 35 -5.07 1.73 -11.35
N LEU A 36 -4.47 2.30 -10.30
CA LEU A 36 -3.25 3.08 -10.41
C LEU A 36 -2.09 2.25 -10.99
N ARG A 37 -1.91 1.01 -10.51
CA ARG A 37 -0.92 0.08 -11.07
C ARG A 37 -1.16 -0.23 -12.55
N LYS A 38 -2.42 -0.46 -12.95
CA LYS A 38 -2.80 -0.66 -14.36
C LYS A 38 -2.54 0.57 -15.24
N MET A 39 -2.55 1.76 -14.65
CA MET A 39 -2.16 3.01 -15.31
C MET A 39 -0.63 3.24 -15.35
N GLY A 40 0.17 2.25 -14.94
CA GLY A 40 1.63 2.34 -14.90
C GLY A 40 2.16 3.15 -13.73
N LYS A 41 1.34 3.47 -12.72
CA LYS A 41 1.76 4.27 -11.57
C LYS A 41 2.48 3.40 -10.55
N ARG A 42 3.61 3.87 -10.04
CA ARG A 42 4.34 3.21 -8.96
C ARG A 42 3.54 3.34 -7.66
N THR A 43 3.37 2.24 -6.94
CA THR A 43 2.69 2.24 -5.64
C THR A 43 3.64 1.73 -4.56
N VAL A 44 3.78 2.48 -3.48
CA VAL A 44 4.59 2.11 -2.31
C VAL A 44 3.70 2.17 -1.08
N PHE A 45 3.92 1.29 -0.11
CA PHE A 45 3.22 1.26 1.15
C PHE A 45 4.15 1.69 2.27
N LEU A 46 3.69 2.61 3.10
CA LEU A 46 4.44 3.17 4.21
C LEU A 46 3.76 2.80 5.52
N SER A 47 4.53 2.33 6.50
CA SER A 47 4.06 2.14 7.86
C SER A 47 5.08 2.65 8.87
N ASN A 48 4.64 3.42 9.86
CA ASN A 48 5.49 3.82 10.98
C ASN A 48 5.59 2.74 12.06
N ASN A 49 4.83 1.64 11.96
CA ASN A 49 4.79 0.60 12.97
C ASN A 49 6.00 -0.36 12.83
N PRO A 50 6.90 -0.42 13.84
CA PRO A 50 8.14 -1.21 13.77
C PRO A 50 7.92 -2.70 14.09
N THR A 51 6.72 -3.10 14.48
CA THR A 51 6.44 -4.46 14.98
C THR A 51 6.45 -5.54 13.89
N ARG A 52 6.42 -5.16 12.61
CA ARG A 52 6.42 -6.09 11.48
C ARG A 52 7.50 -5.74 10.47
N THR A 53 8.08 -6.76 9.86
CA THR A 53 9.02 -6.60 8.73
C THR A 53 8.28 -6.24 7.45
N ARG A 54 9.04 -5.80 6.43
CA ARG A 54 8.51 -5.47 5.11
C ARG A 54 7.84 -6.67 4.45
N GLU A 55 8.42 -7.85 4.62
CA GLU A 55 7.91 -9.13 4.09
C GLU A 55 6.59 -9.50 4.74
N GLN A 56 6.46 -9.27 6.05
CA GLN A 56 5.21 -9.53 6.78
C GLN A 56 4.06 -8.61 6.31
N TYR A 57 4.36 -7.33 6.07
CA TYR A 57 3.38 -6.41 5.47
C TYR A 57 3.00 -6.79 4.05
N ALA A 58 3.98 -7.11 3.21
CA ALA A 58 3.77 -7.57 1.84
C ALA A 58 2.90 -8.84 1.77
N ALA A 59 3.20 -9.84 2.61
CA ALA A 59 2.42 -11.06 2.73
C ALA A 59 0.99 -10.78 3.19
N ARG A 60 0.79 -9.89 4.17
CA ARG A 60 -0.54 -9.48 4.63
C ARG A 60 -1.35 -8.82 3.52
N LEU A 61 -0.78 -7.82 2.84
CA LEU A 61 -1.45 -7.14 1.72
C LEU A 61 -1.83 -8.13 0.62
N THR A 62 -0.94 -9.06 0.29
CA THR A 62 -1.20 -10.12 -0.69
C THR A 62 -2.34 -11.03 -0.25
N LYS A 63 -2.38 -11.45 1.03
CA LYS A 63 -3.48 -12.23 1.60
C LYS A 63 -4.82 -11.50 1.54
N LEU A 64 -4.81 -10.17 1.70
CA LEU A 64 -5.99 -9.32 1.59
C LEU A 64 -6.45 -9.06 0.15
N GLY A 65 -5.79 -9.67 -0.85
CA GLY A 65 -6.14 -9.53 -2.26
C GLY A 65 -5.39 -8.42 -3.00
N LEU A 66 -4.32 -7.87 -2.40
CA LEU A 66 -3.46 -6.86 -3.02
C LEU A 66 -2.02 -7.38 -3.15
N PRO A 67 -1.71 -8.15 -4.22
CA PRO A 67 -0.38 -8.69 -4.45
C PRO A 67 0.68 -7.60 -4.36
N THR A 68 1.62 -7.75 -3.43
CA THR A 68 2.58 -6.71 -3.10
C THR A 68 3.94 -7.34 -2.79
N PRO A 69 5.02 -6.97 -3.50
CA PRO A 69 6.37 -7.40 -3.17
C PRO A 69 6.91 -6.61 -1.97
N ALA A 70 7.82 -7.20 -1.19
CA ALA A 70 8.45 -6.52 -0.05
C ALA A 70 9.21 -5.24 -0.44
N ALA A 71 9.73 -5.18 -1.67
CA ALA A 71 10.37 -3.99 -2.25
C ALA A 71 9.45 -2.76 -2.31
N ASP A 72 8.13 -2.96 -2.30
CA ASP A 72 7.13 -1.90 -2.36
C ASP A 72 6.70 -1.44 -0.97
N VAL A 73 7.25 -2.02 0.11
CA VAL A 73 6.96 -1.63 1.49
C VAL A 73 8.15 -0.88 2.07
N VAL A 74 7.88 0.25 2.72
CA VAL A 74 8.81 1.01 3.55
C VAL A 74 8.24 1.03 4.96
N ASN A 75 9.05 0.69 5.97
CA ASN A 75 8.67 0.83 7.36
C ASN A 75 9.76 1.54 8.17
N SER A 76 9.41 2.00 9.37
CA SER A 76 10.34 2.72 10.27
C SER A 76 11.63 1.93 10.52
N SER A 77 11.54 0.62 10.75
CA SER A 77 12.71 -0.24 10.97
C SER A 77 13.66 -0.32 9.78
N PHE A 78 13.17 -0.12 8.55
CA PHE A 78 13.99 -0.12 7.33
C PHE A 78 14.69 1.22 7.07
N VAL A 79 14.14 2.33 7.57
CA VAL A 79 14.72 3.66 7.35
C VAL A 79 15.80 3.99 8.40
N MET A 80 15.75 3.37 9.57
CA MET A 80 16.69 3.61 10.68
C MET A 80 18.00 2.81 10.61
N VAL A 81 18.21 2.04 9.54
CA VAL A 81 19.42 1.23 9.31
C VAL A 81 20.39 1.90 8.35
#